data_AF-Q27UN4-F1
#
_entry.id   AF-Q27UN4-F1
#
_cell.length_a   1.000
_cell.length_b   1.000
_cell.length_c   1.000
_cell.angle_alpha   90.00
_cell.angle_beta   90.00
_cell.angle_gamma   90.00
#
_symmetry.space_group_name_H-M   'P 1'
#
loop_
_entity.id
_entity.type
_entity.pdbx_description
1 polymer ?
#
loop_
_entity_poly.entity_id
_entity_poly.type
_entity_poly.pdbx_seq_one_letter_code
_entity_poly.pdbx_strand_id
1 'polypeptide(L)'
;NSGGDKAKFGLSPRQVLDVWKVLRGTEYADCLNVMHFHMGSQISNVRDIAKGMREATRYFVELSRLGAKITHVDVGGGLGIDYEGTRSRSDCSINYGLQGYASNIV
;
A
#
# COMPACT_ATOMS: atom_id res chain seq x y z
N ASN A 1 6.35 -11.84 -5.47
CA ASN A 1 6.01 -12.43 -4.14
C ASN A 1 5.26 -11.44 -3.23
N SER A 2 4.51 -10.50 -3.79
CA SER A 2 3.72 -9.52 -3.04
C SER A 2 2.68 -8.95 -4.01
N GLY A 3 1.41 -9.08 -3.66
CA GLY A 3 0.25 -8.77 -4.52
C GLY A 3 -0.37 -10.01 -5.18
N GLY A 4 -1.54 -10.46 -4.69
CA GLY A 4 -2.34 -11.55 -5.27
C GLY A 4 -2.29 -12.88 -4.51
N ASP A 5 -2.92 -13.93 -5.05
CA ASP A 5 -3.11 -15.28 -4.46
C ASP A 5 -1.84 -16.00 -3.96
N LYS A 6 -0.65 -15.47 -4.26
CA LYS A 6 0.65 -15.98 -3.77
C LYS A 6 1.32 -15.06 -2.74
N ALA A 7 0.60 -14.08 -2.20
CA ALA A 7 1.11 -13.19 -1.16
C ALA A 7 1.30 -13.95 0.15
N LYS A 8 2.48 -13.81 0.76
CA LYS A 8 2.84 -14.50 2.02
C LYS A 8 2.15 -13.90 3.25
N PHE A 9 1.80 -12.62 3.19
CA PHE A 9 1.26 -11.85 4.31
C PHE A 9 0.17 -10.90 3.81
N GLY A 10 -0.66 -10.44 4.75
CA GLY A 10 -1.73 -9.50 4.51
C GLY A 10 -3.07 -10.05 5.02
N LEU A 11 -3.91 -9.15 5.49
CA LEU A 11 -5.30 -9.45 5.81
C LEU A 11 -6.15 -9.17 4.57
N SER A 12 -7.01 -10.11 4.22
CA SER A 12 -8.08 -9.86 3.25
C SER A 12 -9.03 -8.76 3.77
N PRO A 13 -9.79 -8.09 2.88
CA PRO A 13 -10.73 -7.05 3.29
C PRO A 13 -11.69 -7.46 4.41
N ARG A 14 -12.15 -8.71 4.37
CA ARG A 14 -13.03 -9.27 5.41
C ARG A 14 -12.32 -9.39 6.75
N GLN A 15 -11.10 -9.92 6.76
CA GLN A 15 -10.30 -10.06 7.99
C GLN A 15 -9.98 -8.70 8.61
N VAL A 16 -9.73 -7.67 7.80
CA VAL A 16 -9.52 -6.30 8.31
C VAL A 16 -10.76 -5.80 9.05
N LEU A 17 -11.96 -6.00 8.48
CA LEU A 17 -13.21 -5.61 9.13
C LEU A 17 -13.48 -6.42 10.41
N ASP A 18 -13.15 -7.72 10.41
CA ASP A 18 -13.29 -8.57 11.59
C ASP A 18 -12.36 -8.09 12.72
N VAL A 19 -11.11 -7.74 12.40
CA VAL A 19 -10.17 -7.15 13.37
C VAL A 19 -10.71 -5.84 13.93
N TRP A 20 -11.18 -4.93 13.07
CA TRP A 20 -11.76 -3.67 13.53
C TRP A 20 -12.98 -3.89 14.42
N LYS A 21 -13.86 -4.83 14.07
CA LYS A 21 -15.05 -5.18 14.85
C LYS A 21 -14.70 -5.66 16.26
N VAL A 22 -13.62 -6.42 16.40
CA VAL A 22 -13.12 -6.86 17.72
C VAL A 22 -12.54 -5.68 18.49
N LEU A 23 -11.62 -4.91 17.89
CA LEU A 23 -10.93 -3.82 18.58
C LEU A 23 -11.86 -2.70 19.03
N ARG A 24 -12.85 -2.32 18.21
CA ARG A 24 -13.76 -1.21 18.52
C ARG A 24 -14.69 -1.47 19.71
N GLY A 25 -14.80 -2.72 20.15
CA GLY A 25 -15.61 -3.11 21.32
C GLY A 25 -14.80 -3.19 22.63
N THR A 26 -13.50 -2.88 22.59
CA THR A 26 -12.59 -2.95 23.74
C THR A 26 -11.94 -1.59 24.00
N GLU A 27 -11.18 -1.49 25.08
CA GLU A 27 -10.34 -0.34 25.40
C GLU A 27 -9.20 -0.11 24.39
N TYR A 28 -8.98 -1.05 23.45
CA TYR A 28 -7.90 -0.99 22.45
C TYR A 28 -8.34 -0.46 21.08
N ALA A 29 -9.52 0.16 20.97
CA ALA A 29 -9.99 0.76 19.73
C ALA A 29 -8.98 1.76 19.12
N ASP A 30 -8.22 2.43 19.97
CA ASP A 30 -7.20 3.43 19.62
C ASP A 30 -5.81 2.84 19.32
N CYS A 31 -5.70 1.51 19.20
CA CYS A 31 -4.44 0.84 18.86
C CYS A 31 -4.27 0.56 17.35
N LEU A 32 -5.36 0.61 16.56
CA LEU A 32 -5.29 0.45 15.10
C LEU A 32 -4.86 1.77 14.43
N ASN A 33 -3.55 1.98 14.34
CA ASN A 33 -2.99 3.30 14.04
C ASN A 33 -2.26 3.36 12.69
N VAL A 34 -1.85 2.21 12.16
CA VAL A 34 -1.02 2.09 10.95
C VAL A 34 -1.69 1.15 9.96
N MET A 35 -1.81 1.59 8.71
CA MET A 35 -2.17 0.74 7.58
C MET A 35 -0.91 0.52 6.73
N HIS A 36 -0.49 -0.73 6.58
CA HIS A 36 0.69 -1.09 5.79
C HIS A 36 0.29 -1.92 4.56
N PHE A 37 0.93 -1.65 3.43
CA PHE A 37 0.87 -2.52 2.27
C PHE A 37 2.23 -2.53 1.54
N HIS A 38 2.48 -3.59 0.79
CA HIS A 38 3.71 -3.74 0.02
C HIS A 38 3.43 -4.35 -1.34
N MET A 39 3.73 -3.58 -2.40
CA MET A 39 3.50 -4.00 -3.79
C MET A 39 4.63 -4.91 -4.32
N GLY A 40 5.79 -4.88 -3.68
CA GLY A 40 7.00 -5.59 -4.10
C GLY A 40 8.17 -4.65 -4.30
N SER A 41 9.34 -5.22 -4.57
CA SER A 41 10.54 -4.46 -4.94
C SER A 41 10.54 -4.15 -6.43
N GLN A 42 11.25 -3.09 -6.82
CA GLN A 42 11.56 -2.76 -8.22
C GLN A 42 10.29 -2.70 -9.11
N ILE A 43 9.31 -1.88 -8.73
CA ILE A 43 8.13 -1.69 -9.58
C ILE A 43 8.56 -0.83 -10.77
N SER A 44 8.61 -1.42 -11.96
CA SER A 44 9.11 -0.73 -13.18
C SER A 44 8.13 0.27 -13.77
N ASN A 45 6.86 0.24 -13.34
CA ASN A 45 5.78 1.02 -13.94
C ASN A 45 4.97 1.81 -12.90
N VAL A 46 4.97 3.13 -13.03
CA VAL A 46 4.26 4.05 -12.12
C VAL A 46 2.76 3.81 -12.04
N ARG A 47 2.14 3.28 -13.11
CA ARG A 47 0.69 3.00 -13.11
C ARG A 47 0.31 1.89 -12.12
N ASP A 48 1.22 0.97 -11.85
CA ASP A 48 0.99 -0.11 -10.89
C ASP A 48 1.03 0.43 -9.46
N ILE A 49 1.92 1.39 -9.20
CA ILE A 49 1.98 2.17 -7.93
C ILE A 49 0.67 2.95 -7.74
N ALA A 50 0.22 3.68 -8.75
CA ALA A 50 -1.04 4.44 -8.71
C ALA A 50 -2.28 3.56 -8.50
N LYS A 51 -2.25 2.31 -8.98
CA LYS A 51 -3.32 1.34 -8.77
C LYS A 51 -3.32 0.83 -7.33
N GLY A 52 -2.15 0.45 -6.81
CA GLY A 52 -2.00 0.02 -5.41
C GLY A 52 -2.40 1.11 -4.41
N MET A 53 -1.94 2.34 -4.63
CA MET A 53 -2.31 3.51 -3.82
C MET A 53 -3.82 3.73 -3.80
N ARG A 54 -4.49 3.71 -4.96
CA ARG A 54 -5.96 3.87 -5.02
C ARG A 54 -6.71 2.81 -4.22
N GLU A 55 -6.21 1.58 -4.20
CA GLU A 55 -6.81 0.51 -3.41
C GLU A 55 -6.57 0.74 -1.90
N ALA A 56 -5.34 1.05 -1.52
CA ALA A 56 -4.98 1.40 -0.14
C ALA A 56 -5.83 2.56 0.40
N THR A 57 -5.96 3.65 -0.36
CA THR A 57 -6.78 4.81 0.03
C THR A 57 -8.24 4.43 0.28
N ARG A 58 -8.80 3.48 -0.50
CA ARG A 58 -10.17 3.00 -0.24
C ARG A 58 -10.27 2.31 1.12
N TYR A 59 -9.33 1.44 1.47
CA TYR A 59 -9.33 0.80 2.79
C TYR A 59 -9.17 1.82 3.92
N PHE A 60 -8.27 2.79 3.76
CA PHE A 60 -8.07 3.86 4.73
C PHE A 60 -9.36 4.66 4.98
N VAL A 61 -10.04 5.09 3.91
CA VAL A 61 -11.28 5.86 4.01
C VAL A 61 -12.39 5.05 4.65
N GLU A 62 -12.58 3.78 4.26
CA GLU A 62 -13.63 2.94 4.84
C GLU A 62 -13.38 2.65 6.32
N LEU A 63 -12.15 2.36 6.73
CA LEU A 63 -11.81 2.16 8.15
C LEU A 63 -11.99 3.45 8.96
N SER A 64 -11.57 4.59 8.41
CA SER A 64 -11.75 5.89 9.05
C SER A 64 -13.24 6.21 9.25
N ARG A 65 -14.09 5.93 8.24
CA ARG A 65 -15.55 6.06 8.34
C ARG A 65 -16.16 5.16 9.41
N LEU A 66 -15.58 3.99 9.62
CA LEU A 66 -16.01 3.05 10.67
C LEU A 66 -15.49 3.43 12.07
N GLY A 67 -14.69 4.50 12.19
CA GLY A 67 -14.20 5.07 13.44
C GLY A 67 -12.77 4.69 13.81
N ALA A 68 -12.03 3.99 12.94
CA ALA A 68 -10.64 3.64 13.21
C ALA A 68 -9.74 4.89 13.15
N LYS A 69 -8.86 5.06 14.15
CA LYS A 69 -7.95 6.21 14.25
C LYS A 69 -6.61 5.96 13.56
N ILE A 70 -6.67 5.59 12.27
CA ILE A 70 -5.45 5.38 11.47
C ILE A 70 -4.78 6.73 11.24
N THR A 71 -3.53 6.86 11.68
CA THR A 71 -2.73 8.09 11.59
C THR A 71 -1.61 7.97 10.55
N HIS A 72 -1.23 6.74 10.19
CA HIS A 72 -0.13 6.48 9.28
C HIS A 72 -0.54 5.49 8.19
N VAL A 73 -0.13 5.79 6.96
CA VAL A 73 -0.20 4.87 5.83
C VAL A 73 1.23 4.60 5.38
N ASP A 74 1.67 3.36 5.56
CA ASP A 74 2.97 2.89 5.11
C ASP A 74 2.80 2.17 3.76
N VAL A 75 3.35 2.78 2.72
CA VAL A 75 3.29 2.28 1.33
C VAL A 75 4.32 1.18 1.04
N GLY A 76 5.19 0.90 2.00
CA GLY A 76 6.27 -0.08 1.89
C GLY A 76 7.32 0.31 0.85
N GLY A 77 8.08 -0.70 0.39
CA GLY A 77 8.99 -0.55 -0.74
C GLY A 77 8.29 -0.56 -2.10
N GLY A 78 9.08 -0.39 -3.16
CA GLY A 78 8.61 -0.49 -4.55
C GLY A 78 9.14 0.62 -5.46
N LEU A 79 9.65 1.71 -4.87
CA LEU A 79 10.51 2.67 -5.57
C LEU A 79 11.68 1.93 -6.22
N GLY A 80 11.68 1.85 -7.54
CA GLY A 80 12.73 1.19 -8.30
C GLY A 80 13.91 2.10 -8.59
N ILE A 81 14.97 1.47 -9.10
CA ILE A 81 16.18 2.13 -9.57
C ILE A 81 16.33 1.87 -11.07
N ASP A 82 16.68 2.90 -11.84
CA ASP A 82 17.00 2.75 -13.26
C ASP A 82 18.46 2.29 -13.42
N TYR A 83 18.69 0.96 -13.41
CA TYR A 83 20.04 0.40 -13.55
C TYR A 83 20.56 0.47 -15.00
N GLU A 84 19.66 0.50 -15.97
CA GLU A 84 19.99 0.54 -17.40
C GLU A 84 20.17 1.97 -17.93
N GLY A 85 19.63 2.97 -17.24
CA GLY A 85 19.61 4.37 -17.69
C GLY A 85 18.63 4.63 -18.85
N THR A 86 17.76 3.67 -19.17
CA THR A 86 16.86 3.72 -20.33
C THR A 86 15.53 4.39 -20.02
N ARG A 87 15.22 4.64 -18.75
CA ARG A 87 13.90 5.10 -18.28
C ARG A 87 12.73 4.36 -18.91
N SER A 88 12.83 3.03 -18.95
CA SER A 88 11.89 2.16 -19.64
C SER A 88 11.20 1.19 -18.69
N ARG A 89 10.20 0.46 -19.20
CA ARG A 89 9.47 -0.57 -18.42
C ARG A 89 10.16 -1.94 -18.52
N SER A 90 11.48 -1.99 -18.39
CA SER A 90 12.24 -3.25 -18.33
C SER A 90 12.35 -3.74 -16.88
N ASP A 91 12.80 -4.98 -16.68
CA ASP A 91 12.96 -5.58 -15.35
C ASP A 91 14.02 -4.87 -14.50
N CYS A 92 15.02 -4.26 -15.16
CA CYS A 92 16.12 -3.54 -14.52
C CYS A 92 16.03 -2.02 -14.69
N SER A 93 14.88 -1.48 -15.12
CA SER A 93 14.62 -0.05 -15.27
C SER A 93 13.28 0.36 -14.66
N ILE A 94 12.99 1.66 -14.71
CA ILE A 94 11.72 2.27 -14.28
C ILE A 94 11.27 3.33 -15.28
N ASN A 95 9.97 3.49 -15.47
CA ASN A 95 9.41 4.52 -16.35
C ASN A 95 9.03 5.84 -15.63
N TYR A 96 9.60 6.09 -14.45
CA TYR A 96 9.30 7.25 -13.63
C TYR A 96 10.54 7.77 -12.90
N GLY A 97 10.51 9.04 -12.50
CA GLY A 97 11.49 9.61 -11.58
C GLY A 97 10.95 9.69 -10.15
N LEU A 98 11.78 10.14 -9.21
CA LEU A 98 11.41 10.30 -7.80
C LEU A 98 10.17 11.18 -7.61
N GLN A 99 10.07 12.31 -8.34
CA GLN A 99 8.89 13.17 -8.30
C GLN A 99 7.64 12.46 -8.83
N GLY A 100 7.79 11.66 -9.89
CA GLY A 100 6.70 10.86 -10.45
C GLY A 100 6.20 9.83 -9.45
N TYR A 101 7.10 9.18 -8.72
CA TYR A 101 6.75 8.28 -7.61
C TYR A 101 5.99 9.03 -6.50
N ALA A 102 6.56 10.11 -5.98
CA ALA A 102 5.98 10.88 -4.88
C ALA A 102 4.59 11.43 -5.22
N SER A 103 4.39 11.93 -6.45
CA SER A 103 3.11 12.51 -6.90
C SER A 103 2.02 11.45 -7.14
N ASN A 104 2.36 10.16 -7.16
CA ASN A 104 1.36 9.09 -7.18
C ASN A 104 1.02 8.55 -5.79
N ILE A 105 1.77 8.98 -4.76
CA ILE A 105 1.54 8.61 -3.36
C ILE A 105 0.78 9.71 -2.61
N VAL A 106 1.12 10.97 -2.85
CA VAL A 106 0.49 12.18 -2.29
C VAL A 106 -0.73 12.56 -3.12
#